data_AF-C7GH43-F1
#
_entry.id   AF-C7GH43-F1
#
_cell.length_a   1.000
_cell.length_b   1.000
_cell.length_c   1.000
_cell.angle_alpha   90.00
_cell.angle_beta   90.00
_cell.angle_gamma   90.00
#
_symmetry.space_group_name_H-M   'P 1'
#
loop_
_entity.id
_entity.type
_entity.pdbx_description
1 polymer ?
#
loop_
_entity_poly.entity_id
_entity_poly.type
_entity_poly.pdbx_seq_one_letter_code
_entity_poly.pdbx_strand_id
1 'polypeptide(L)' 'MVKSSETERKERMDTSNLMEQILSSDNLNRAYLQVVRNKGAEGVDGMKYTELKEHLLEP' A
#
# COMPACT_ATOMS: atom_id res chain seq x y z
N MET A 1 9.91 19.57 32.11
CA MET A 1 10.35 19.61 30.70
C MET A 1 9.34 18.82 29.88
N VAL A 2 8.25 19.47 29.47
CA VAL A 2 7.14 18.85 28.72
C VAL A 2 7.40 19.11 27.25
N LYS A 3 8.14 18.20 26.59
CA LYS A 3 8.37 18.21 25.14
C LYS A 3 8.12 16.82 24.53
N SER A 4 7.12 16.09 25.03
CA SER A 4 6.82 14.73 24.53
C SER A 4 5.48 14.63 23.79
N SER A 5 4.59 15.60 23.89
CA SER A 5 3.20 15.47 23.42
C SER A 5 2.89 16.14 22.07
N GLU A 6 3.75 17.01 21.55
CA GLU A 6 3.52 17.68 20.26
C GLU A 6 3.96 16.82 19.09
N THR A 7 4.99 15.99 19.27
CA THR A 7 5.54 15.11 18.21
C THR A 7 4.70 13.85 17.97
N GLU A 8 3.92 13.40 18.96
CA GLU A 8 3.02 12.24 18.86
C GLU A 8 1.68 12.56 18.18
N ARG A 9 1.35 13.85 18.02
CA ARG A 9 0.20 14.32 17.22
C ARG A 9 0.54 14.47 15.74
N LYS A 10 1.52 13.73 15.23
CA LYS A 10 1.68 13.56 13.78
C LYS A 10 0.46 12.78 13.28
N GLU A 11 -0.55 13.54 12.89
CA GLU A 11 -1.61 13.19 11.96
C GLU A 11 -2.23 11.80 12.19
N ARG A 12 -3.26 11.74 13.04
CA ARG A 12 -4.24 10.66 12.90
C ARG A 12 -4.73 10.71 11.46
N MET A 13 -4.58 9.61 10.70
CA MET A 13 -5.18 9.51 9.37
C MET A 13 -6.64 9.94 9.47
N ASP A 14 -7.03 10.94 8.68
CA ASP A 14 -8.43 11.28 8.52
C ASP A 14 -9.12 10.09 7.85
N THR A 15 -9.90 9.35 8.64
CA THR A 15 -10.58 8.13 8.18
C THR A 15 -11.76 8.45 7.27
N SER A 16 -12.16 9.73 7.16
CA SER A 16 -13.26 10.16 6.30
C SER A 16 -12.93 9.99 4.82
N ASN A 17 -11.63 9.97 4.46
CA ASN A 17 -11.12 9.89 3.09
C ASN A 17 -10.13 8.72 2.92
N LEU A 18 -10.42 7.58 3.55
CA LEU A 18 -9.49 6.45 3.55
C LEU A 18 -9.34 5.81 2.15
N MET A 19 -10.39 5.86 1.33
CA MET A 19 -10.34 5.26 -0.01
C MET A 19 -9.35 5.99 -0.92
N GLU A 20 -9.36 7.32 -0.89
CA GLU A 20 -8.41 8.17 -1.62
C GLU A 20 -6.97 7.91 -1.17
N GLN A 21 -6.76 7.68 0.12
CA GLN A 21 -5.45 7.35 0.68
C GLN A 21 -4.99 5.94 0.26
N ILE A 22 -5.89 4.95 0.30
CA ILE A 22 -5.62 3.57 -0.15
C ILE A 22 -5.24 3.56 -1.64
N LEU A 23 -5.97 4.30 -2.46
CA LEU A 23 -5.78 4.35 -3.91
C LEU A 23 -4.72 5.37 -4.36
N SER A 24 -4.08 6.08 -3.43
CA SER A 24 -3.00 7.01 -3.77
C SER A 24 -1.83 6.28 -4.45
N SER A 25 -1.23 6.89 -5.47
CA SER A 25 -0.13 6.28 -6.23
C SER A 25 1.06 5.89 -5.34
N ASP A 26 1.33 6.66 -4.29
CA ASP A 26 2.36 6.32 -3.30
C ASP A 26 2.02 5.03 -2.54
N ASN A 27 0.79 4.92 -2.02
CA ASN A 27 0.38 3.74 -1.27
C ASN A 27 0.34 2.50 -2.16
N LEU A 28 -0.18 2.62 -3.39
CA LEU A 28 -0.22 1.50 -4.34
C LEU A 28 1.18 1.03 -4.75
N ASN A 29 2.13 1.95 -4.95
CA ASN A 29 3.51 1.56 -5.23
C ASN A 29 4.17 0.85 -4.04
N ARG A 30 3.94 1.32 -2.81
CA ARG A 30 4.42 0.63 -1.58
C ARG A 30 3.79 -0.75 -1.44
N ALA A 31 2.49 -0.89 -1.69
CA ALA A 31 1.79 -2.17 -1.66
C ALA A 31 2.34 -3.15 -2.71
N TYR A 32 2.50 -2.70 -3.95
CA TYR A 32 3.09 -3.49 -5.03
C TYR A 32 4.49 -4.01 -4.67
N LEU A 33 5.39 -3.14 -4.22
CA LEU A 33 6.74 -3.53 -3.83
C LEU A 33 6.75 -4.55 -2.68
N GLN A 34 5.82 -4.40 -1.72
CA GLN A 34 5.70 -5.33 -0.62
C GLN A 34 5.20 -6.71 -1.08
N VAL A 35 4.21 -6.77 -1.98
CA VAL A 35 3.72 -8.03 -2.55
C VAL A 35 4.83 -8.77 -3.30
N VAL A 36 5.56 -8.07 -4.18
CA VAL A 36 6.69 -8.66 -4.92
C VAL A 36 7.80 -9.15 -3.98
N ARG A 37 8.08 -8.40 -2.91
CA ARG A 37 9.06 -8.81 -1.89
C ARG A 37 8.61 -10.05 -1.13
N ASN A 38 7.32 -10.15 -0.80
CA ASN A 38 6.77 -11.28 -0.06
C ASN A 38 6.77 -12.57 -0.88
N LYS A 39 6.62 -12.45 -2.21
CA LYS A 39 6.36 -13.59 -3.10
C LYS A 39 5.12 -14.35 -2.60
N GLY A 40 5.04 -15.64 -2.87
CA GLY A 40 3.94 -16.50 -2.43
C GLY A 40 3.56 -17.49 -3.53
N ALA A 41 2.80 -18.51 -3.16
CA ALA A 41 2.12 -19.35 -4.13
C ALA A 41 1.01 -18.55 -4.82
N GLU A 42 0.71 -18.92 -6.05
CA GLU A 42 -0.32 -18.30 -6.86
C GLU A 42 -1.73 -18.51 -6.27
N GLY A 43 -2.65 -17.60 -6.62
CA GLY A 43 -4.07 -17.71 -6.27
C GLY A 43 -4.82 -18.69 -7.17
N VAL A 44 -6.15 -18.67 -7.09
CA VAL A 44 -7.03 -19.51 -7.93
C VAL A 44 -7.01 -19.12 -9.41
N ASP A 45 -6.56 -17.91 -9.73
CA ASP A 45 -6.35 -17.41 -11.09
C ASP A 45 -5.00 -17.87 -11.69
N GLY A 46 -4.11 -18.43 -10.87
CA GLY A 46 -2.78 -18.87 -11.28
C GLY A 46 -1.80 -17.74 -11.58
N MET A 47 -2.11 -16.48 -11.24
CA MET A 47 -1.22 -15.35 -11.52
C MET A 47 -0.01 -15.35 -10.58
N LYS A 48 1.18 -15.24 -11.15
CA LYS A 48 2.43 -15.13 -10.41
C LYS A 48 2.67 -13.70 -9.96
N TYR A 49 3.37 -13.54 -8.83
CA TYR A 49 3.78 -12.21 -8.37
C TYR A 49 4.67 -11.46 -9.37
N THR A 50 5.33 -12.17 -10.29
CA THR A 50 6.14 -11.60 -11.38
C THR A 50 5.30 -11.00 -12.51
N GLU A 51 4.05 -11.45 -12.66
CA GLU A 51 3.11 -11.02 -13.72
C GLU A 51 2.25 -9.82 -13.26
N LEU A 52 2.20 -9.57 -11.95
CA LEU A 52 1.36 -8.52 -11.34
C LEU A 52 1.55 -7.13 -11.97
N LYS A 53 2.79 -6.74 -12.30
CA LYS A 53 3.06 -5.42 -12.88
C LYS A 53 2.43 -5.26 -14.26
N GLU A 54 2.52 -6.30 -15.08
CA GLU A 54 1.98 -6.26 -16.44
C GLU A 54 0.45 -6.16 -16.36
N HIS A 55 -0.18 -6.98 -15.51
CA HIS A 55 -1.63 -6.93 -15.30
C HIS A 55 -2.14 -5.57 -14.81
N LEU A 56 -1.44 -4.91 -13.88
CA LEU A 56 -1.84 -3.57 -13.40
C LEU A 56 -1.73 -2.46 -14.45
N LEU A 57 -0.99 -2.70 -15.53
CA LEU A 57 -0.81 -1.76 -16.64
C LEU A 57 -1.69 -2.10 -17.85
N GLU A 58 -2.46 -3.19 -17.78
CA GLU A 58 -3.43 -3.53 -18.81
C GLU A 58 -4.58 -2.49 -18.81
N PRO A 59 -4.97 -1.99 -20.00
CA PRO A 59 -6.02 -0.97 -20.15
C PRO A 59 -7.45 -1.51 -19.98
#